data_AF-A0A1E8EY25-F1
#
_entry.id   AF-A0A1E8EY25-F1
#
_cell.length_a   1.000
_cell.length_b   1.000
_cell.length_c   1.000
_cell.angle_alpha   90.00
_cell.angle_beta   90.00
_cell.angle_gamma   90.00
#
_symmetry.space_group_name_H-M   'P 1'
#
loop_
_entity.id
_entity.type
_entity.pdbx_description
1 polymer ?
#
loop_
_entity_poly.entity_id
_entity_poly.type
_entity_poly.pdbx_seq_one_letter_code
_entity_poly.pdbx_strand_id
1 'polypeptide(L)'
;MENKPKRGCFLTGWLWIGLIGSFFGMFTILTNSYMVKSIPEMVNMPLAQQILNTIVSIVFFVSIIGIMRWKKVYIYGYVAASLISFVSAFINNKFTVVVVASAVIGLILNLVVAYFIMKLFKEMETEEEQEI
;
A
#
# COMPACT_ATOMS: atom_id res chain seq x y z
N MET A 1 -19.23 9.19 -24.69
CA MET A 1 -17.90 9.31 -24.08
C MET A 1 -18.02 8.66 -22.72
N GLU A 2 -17.38 7.51 -22.54
CA GLU A 2 -17.38 6.69 -21.32
C GLU A 2 -16.96 7.57 -20.12
N ASN A 3 -17.95 8.06 -19.36
CA ASN A 3 -17.72 8.96 -18.24
C ASN A 3 -17.19 8.15 -17.05
N LYS A 4 -15.92 7.75 -17.10
CA LYS A 4 -15.25 7.11 -15.95
C LYS A 4 -15.41 8.03 -14.75
N PRO A 5 -15.97 7.56 -13.63
CA PRO A 5 -16.21 8.41 -12.47
C PRO A 5 -14.91 9.04 -12.02
N LYS A 6 -14.96 10.35 -11.77
CA LYS A 6 -13.79 11.08 -11.28
C LYS A 6 -13.44 10.52 -9.91
N ARG A 7 -12.28 9.87 -9.80
CA ARG A 7 -11.71 9.53 -8.51
C ARG A 7 -11.57 10.82 -7.71
N GLY A 8 -12.15 10.86 -6.51
CA GLY A 8 -12.01 12.00 -5.62
C GLY A 8 -10.53 12.38 -5.45
N CYS A 9 -10.25 13.68 -5.34
CA CYS A 9 -8.88 14.22 -5.22
C CYS A 9 -8.09 13.52 -4.11
N PHE A 10 -8.76 13.26 -2.97
CA PHE A 10 -8.18 12.56 -1.83
C PHE A 10 -7.72 11.13 -2.15
N LEU A 11 -8.56 10.34 -2.82
CA LEU A 11 -8.25 8.94 -3.16
C LEU A 11 -7.08 8.86 -4.15
N THR A 12 -7.07 9.76 -5.13
CA THR A 12 -6.00 9.85 -6.12
C THR A 12 -4.69 10.29 -5.47
N GLY A 13 -4.74 11.30 -4.59
CA GLY A 13 -3.57 11.73 -3.82
C GLY A 13 -2.99 10.63 -2.94
N TRP A 14 -3.85 9.87 -2.23
CA TRP A 14 -3.42 8.74 -1.42
C TRP A 14 -2.74 7.65 -2.23
N LEU A 15 -3.31 7.29 -3.39
CA LEU A 15 -2.71 6.31 -4.30
C LEU A 15 -1.35 6.77 -4.83
N TRP A 16 -1.18 8.05 -5.15
CA TRP A 16 0.11 8.60 -5.58
C TRP A 16 1.17 8.57 -4.47
N ILE A 17 0.81 8.94 -3.24
CA ILE A 17 1.71 8.85 -2.09
C ILE A 17 2.11 7.39 -1.86
N GLY A 18 1.13 6.48 -1.91
CA GLY A 18 1.38 5.04 -1.81
C GLY A 18 2.28 4.51 -2.92
N LEU A 19 2.11 4.99 -4.16
CA LEU A 19 2.93 4.61 -5.31
C LEU A 19 4.40 5.02 -5.10
N ILE A 20 4.63 6.27 -4.70
CA ILE A 20 5.98 6.80 -4.46
C ILE A 20 6.64 6.05 -3.30
N GLY A 21 5.93 5.85 -2.19
CA GLY A 21 6.45 5.09 -1.04
C GLY A 21 6.81 3.65 -1.42
N SER A 22 5.93 2.99 -2.17
CA SER A 22 6.16 1.63 -2.67
C SER A 22 7.35 1.58 -3.63
N PHE A 23 7.51 2.60 -4.48
CA PHE A 23 8.65 2.69 -5.39
C PHE A 23 9.99 2.70 -4.65
N PHE A 24 10.14 3.55 -3.63
CA PHE A 24 11.35 3.55 -2.81
C PHE A 24 11.52 2.26 -1.99
N GLY A 25 10.42 1.69 -1.49
CA GLY A 25 10.43 0.43 -0.74
C GLY A 25 10.95 -0.77 -1.54
N MET A 26 10.75 -0.78 -2.86
CA MET A 26 11.31 -1.82 -3.75
C MET A 26 12.83 -1.83 -3.76
N PHE A 27 13.47 -0.69 -3.51
CA PHE A 27 14.94 -0.56 -3.49
C PHE A 27 15.52 -0.62 -2.07
N THR A 28 14.72 -0.90 -1.04
CA THR A 28 15.20 -0.93 0.35
C THR A 28 16.35 -1.92 0.54
N ILE A 29 16.31 -3.10 -0.08
CA ILE A 29 17.40 -4.09 0.04
C ILE A 29 18.75 -3.59 -0.51
N LEU A 30 18.72 -2.71 -1.51
CA LEU A 30 19.92 -2.12 -2.12
C LEU A 30 20.38 -0.86 -1.37
N THR A 31 19.43 -0.09 -0.86
CA THR A 31 19.70 1.23 -0.27
C THR A 31 19.96 1.18 1.23
N ASN A 32 19.53 0.14 1.96
CA ASN A 32 19.68 0.06 3.42
C ASN A 32 21.17 0.07 3.84
N SER A 33 22.03 -0.73 3.19
CA SER A 33 23.46 -0.76 3.52
C SER A 33 24.16 0.58 3.23
N TYR A 34 23.72 1.30 2.20
CA TYR A 34 24.25 2.63 1.89
C TYR A 34 23.79 3.66 2.92
N MET A 35 22.51 3.64 3.29
CA MET A 35 21.91 4.54 4.29
C MET A 35 22.55 4.37 5.67
N VAL A 36 22.80 3.13 6.11
CA VAL A 36 23.47 2.86 7.39
C VAL A 36 24.92 3.36 7.39
N LYS A 37 25.61 3.33 6.24
CA LYS A 37 26.96 3.88 6.11
C LYS A 37 26.97 5.41 6.14
N SER A 38 25.95 6.05 5.56
CA SER A 38 25.84 7.52 5.50
C SER A 38 25.25 8.13 6.76
N ILE A 39 24.38 7.40 7.47
CA ILE A 39 23.69 7.85 8.69
C ILE A 39 23.82 6.72 9.73
N PRO A 40 24.86 6.77 10.58
CA PRO A 40 25.18 5.68 11.51
C PRO A 40 24.15 5.49 12.64
N GLU A 41 23.24 6.45 12.85
CA GLU A 41 22.10 6.32 13.76
C GLU A 41 20.97 5.44 13.20
N MET A 42 21.03 5.10 11.91
CA MET A 42 19.99 4.30 11.26
C MET A 42 20.18 2.81 11.62
N VAL A 43 19.14 2.20 12.19
CA VAL A 43 19.16 0.78 12.58
C VAL A 43 19.29 -0.09 11.34
N ASN A 44 20.34 -0.91 11.30
CA ASN A 44 20.51 -1.92 10.26
C ASN A 44 19.40 -2.97 10.39
N MET A 45 18.49 -2.99 9.42
CA MET A 45 17.37 -3.93 9.44
C MET A 45 17.87 -5.34 9.15
N PRO A 46 17.36 -6.39 9.82
CA PRO A 46 17.68 -7.77 9.47
C PRO A 46 17.36 -8.05 7.99
N LEU A 47 18.21 -8.83 7.31
CA LEU A 47 18.05 -9.15 5.89
C LEU A 47 16.65 -9.71 5.56
N ALA A 48 16.11 -10.58 6.41
CA ALA A 48 14.76 -11.13 6.24
C ALA A 48 13.67 -10.05 6.24
N GLN A 49 13.83 -9.00 7.06
CA GLN A 49 12.90 -7.88 7.14
C GLN A 49 13.04 -6.95 5.93
N GLN A 50 14.26 -6.78 5.42
CA GLN A 50 14.50 -6.06 4.17
C GLN A 50 13.83 -6.76 2.99
N ILE A 51 14.01 -8.08 2.85
CA ILE A 51 13.38 -8.89 1.80
C ILE A 51 11.85 -8.78 1.89
N LEU A 52 11.30 -8.95 3.09
CA LEU A 52 9.85 -8.87 3.29
C LEU A 52 9.30 -7.48 2.93
N ASN A 53 9.95 -6.40 3.37
CA ASN A 53 9.54 -5.04 3.03
C ASN A 53 9.62 -4.77 1.52
N THR A 54 10.67 -5.25 0.85
CA THR A 54 10.80 -5.14 -0.60
C THR A 54 9.67 -5.90 -1.31
N ILE A 55 9.35 -7.13 -0.92
CA ILE A 55 8.23 -7.90 -1.51
C ILE A 55 6.90 -7.16 -1.29
N VAL A 56 6.62 -6.72 -0.07
CA VAL A 56 5.37 -5.98 0.25
C VAL A 56 5.26 -4.71 -0.59
N SER A 57 6.37 -3.99 -0.78
CA SER A 57 6.43 -2.78 -1.59
C SER A 57 6.18 -3.06 -3.08
N ILE A 58 6.71 -4.16 -3.62
CA ILE A 58 6.42 -4.60 -5.00
C ILE A 58 4.92 -4.88 -5.15
N VAL A 59 4.32 -5.63 -4.21
CA VAL A 59 2.90 -5.97 -4.27
C VAL A 59 2.04 -4.71 -4.19
N PHE A 60 2.35 -3.77 -3.30
CA PHE A 60 1.66 -2.48 -3.25
C PHE A 60 1.81 -1.69 -4.55
N PHE A 61 3.02 -1.60 -5.10
CA PHE A 61 3.28 -0.88 -6.34
C PHE A 61 2.45 -1.41 -7.51
N VAL A 62 2.49 -2.73 -7.73
CA VAL A 62 1.71 -3.40 -8.78
C VAL A 62 0.21 -3.24 -8.53
N SER A 63 -0.23 -3.38 -7.27
CA SER A 63 -1.64 -3.22 -6.91
C SER A 63 -2.16 -1.81 -7.16
N ILE A 64 -1.39 -0.79 -6.79
CA ILE A 64 -1.75 0.62 -7.01
C ILE A 64 -1.79 0.93 -8.51
N ILE A 65 -0.84 0.45 -9.30
CA ILE A 65 -0.88 0.62 -10.77
C ILE A 65 -2.11 -0.07 -11.38
N GLY A 66 -2.43 -1.29 -10.93
CA GLY A 66 -3.59 -2.02 -11.41
C GLY A 66 -4.91 -1.36 -11.02
N ILE A 67 -5.01 -0.86 -9.78
CA ILE A 67 -6.11 0.00 -9.34
C ILE A 67 -6.18 1.22 -10.24
N MET A 68 -5.06 1.90 -10.50
CA MET A 68 -5.03 3.09 -11.35
C MET A 68 -5.57 2.81 -12.76
N ARG A 69 -5.25 1.63 -13.31
CA ARG A 69 -5.76 1.11 -14.60
C ARG A 69 -7.20 0.55 -14.54
N TRP A 70 -7.93 0.80 -13.47
CA TRP A 70 -9.33 0.38 -13.29
C TRP A 70 -9.52 -1.14 -13.37
N LYS A 71 -8.62 -1.92 -12.74
CA LYS A 71 -8.76 -3.38 -12.66
C LYS A 71 -9.08 -3.82 -11.22
N LYS A 72 -10.30 -4.31 -10.98
CA LYS A 72 -10.81 -4.70 -9.64
C LYS A 72 -9.97 -5.76 -8.93
N VAL A 73 -9.35 -6.68 -9.68
CA VAL A 73 -8.52 -7.77 -9.12
C VAL A 73 -7.38 -7.25 -8.24
N TYR A 74 -6.86 -6.05 -8.53
CA TYR A 74 -5.73 -5.48 -7.81
C TYR A 74 -6.11 -4.88 -6.45
N ILE A 75 -7.39 -4.72 -6.14
CA ILE A 75 -7.85 -4.33 -4.80
C ILE A 75 -7.51 -5.44 -3.79
N TYR A 76 -7.69 -6.70 -4.16
CA TYR A 76 -7.36 -7.83 -3.30
C TYR A 76 -5.86 -7.88 -2.98
N GLY A 77 -5.00 -7.59 -3.98
CA GLY A 77 -3.56 -7.46 -3.78
C GLY A 77 -3.19 -6.34 -2.81
N TYR A 78 -3.86 -5.18 -2.93
CA TYR A 78 -3.67 -4.05 -2.02
C TYR A 78 -4.06 -4.37 -0.58
N VAL A 79 -5.20 -5.04 -0.38
CA VAL A 79 -5.66 -5.48 0.95
C VAL A 79 -4.70 -6.54 1.53
N ALA A 80 -4.30 -7.53 0.74
CA ALA A 80 -3.36 -8.55 1.18
C ALA A 80 -2.00 -7.94 1.60
N ALA A 81 -1.46 -7.00 0.80
CA ALA A 81 -0.23 -6.29 1.15
C ALA A 81 -0.38 -5.49 2.44
N SER A 82 -1.54 -4.86 2.66
CA SER A 82 -1.85 -4.12 3.90
C SER A 82 -1.85 -5.01 5.13
N LEU A 83 -2.44 -6.22 5.02
CA LEU A 83 -2.44 -7.20 6.10
C LEU A 83 -1.04 -7.73 6.40
N ILE A 84 -0.25 -8.04 5.37
CA ILE A 84 1.14 -8.49 5.55
C ILE A 84 1.98 -7.38 6.20
N SER A 85 1.80 -6.12 5.77
CA SER A 85 2.49 -4.96 6.36
C SER A 85 2.09 -4.73 7.82
N PHE A 86 0.83 -5.00 8.19
CA PHE A 86 0.40 -4.96 9.58
C PHE A 86 1.11 -6.03 10.41
N VAL A 87 1.15 -7.28 9.93
CA VAL A 87 1.84 -8.37 10.65
C VAL A 87 3.34 -8.08 10.76
N SER A 88 3.96 -7.56 9.69
CA SER A 88 5.38 -7.25 9.66
C SER A 88 5.79 -6.16 10.64
N ALA A 89 4.89 -5.24 10.98
CA ALA A 89 5.14 -4.19 11.97
C ALA A 89 5.45 -4.75 13.37
N PHE A 90 5.02 -5.98 13.68
CA PHE A 90 5.29 -6.65 14.94
C PHE A 90 6.53 -7.56 14.90
N ILE A 91 7.06 -7.84 13.71
CA ILE A 91 8.25 -8.66 13.55
C ILE A 91 9.46 -7.83 13.98
N ASN A 92 10.18 -8.31 15.00
CA ASN A 92 11.37 -7.68 15.61
C ASN A 92 11.16 -6.35 16.33
N ASN A 93 9.92 -5.84 16.43
CA ASN A 93 9.62 -4.66 17.25
C ASN A 93 9.15 -5.07 18.64
N LYS A 94 9.52 -4.28 19.65
CA LYS A 94 8.93 -4.43 20.99
C LYS A 94 7.45 -4.08 20.93
N PHE A 95 6.61 -4.87 21.59
CA PHE A 95 5.18 -4.61 21.75
C PHE A 95 4.94 -3.41 22.66
N THR A 96 5.16 -2.21 22.11
CA THR A 96 4.86 -0.94 22.77
C THR A 96 3.51 -0.45 22.26
N VAL A 97 2.73 0.20 23.14
CA VAL A 97 1.42 0.81 22.78
C VAL A 97 1.52 1.66 21.52
N VAL A 98 2.60 2.43 21.37
CA VAL A 98 2.87 3.28 20.20
C VAL A 98 2.97 2.47 18.90
N VAL A 99 3.66 1.34 18.90
CA VAL A 99 3.84 0.47 17.72
C VAL A 99 2.52 -0.20 17.34
N VAL A 100 1.78 -0.69 18.34
CA VAL A 100 0.46 -1.30 18.12
C VAL A 100 -0.51 -0.25 17.55
N ALA A 101 -0.57 0.93 18.17
CA ALA A 101 -1.46 2.00 17.73
C ALA A 101 -1.15 2.45 16.29
N SER A 102 0.12 2.67 15.95
CA SER A 102 0.51 3.09 14.60
C SER A 102 0.21 2.01 13.55
N ALA A 103 0.48 0.75 13.85
CA ALA A 103 0.16 -0.37 12.96
C ALA A 103 -1.35 -0.51 12.72
N VAL A 104 -2.16 -0.42 13.78
CA VAL A 104 -3.63 -0.51 13.69
C VAL A 104 -4.19 0.67 12.88
N ILE A 105 -3.75 1.90 13.17
CA ILE A 105 -4.17 3.09 12.41
C ILE A 105 -3.81 2.94 10.93
N GLY A 106 -2.58 2.50 10.64
CA GLY A 106 -2.13 2.26 9.26
C GLY A 106 -2.98 1.21 8.55
N LEU A 107 -3.32 0.11 9.22
CA LEU A 107 -4.19 -0.92 8.65
C LEU A 107 -5.59 -0.37 8.35
N ILE A 108 -6.21 0.31 9.32
CA ILE A 108 -7.56 0.87 9.16
C ILE A 108 -7.61 1.84 7.99
N LEU A 109 -6.63 2.76 7.88
CA LEU A 109 -6.58 3.72 6.79
C LEU A 109 -6.50 3.03 5.42
N ASN A 110 -5.62 2.02 5.27
CA ASN A 110 -5.51 1.29 4.00
C ASN A 110 -6.79 0.50 3.68
N LEU A 111 -7.46 -0.09 4.67
CA LEU A 111 -8.73 -0.79 4.46
C LEU A 111 -9.88 0.15 4.09
N VAL A 112 -9.93 1.34 4.70
CA VAL A 112 -10.91 2.38 4.35
C VAL A 112 -10.71 2.83 2.90
N VAL A 113 -9.47 3.05 2.49
CA VAL A 113 -9.15 3.38 1.09
C VAL A 113 -9.55 2.25 0.15
N ALA A 114 -9.24 1.00 0.49
CA ALA A 114 -9.65 -0.17 -0.29
C ALA A 114 -11.17 -0.27 -0.43
N TYR A 115 -11.91 -0.01 0.65
CA TYR A 115 -13.38 0.03 0.64
C TYR A 115 -13.92 1.11 -0.29
N PHE A 116 -13.40 2.34 -0.23
CA PHE A 116 -13.82 3.42 -1.14
C PHE A 116 -13.52 3.11 -2.60
N ILE A 117 -12.36 2.50 -2.89
CA ILE A 117 -12.03 2.05 -4.25
C ILE A 117 -13.04 1.00 -4.70
N MET A 118 -13.32 -0.02 -3.87
CA MET A 118 -14.26 -1.08 -4.19
C MET A 118 -15.70 -0.57 -4.38
N LYS A 119 -16.12 0.42 -3.58
CA LYS A 119 -17.41 1.09 -3.74
C LYS A 119 -17.50 1.80 -5.10
N LEU A 120 -16.47 2.56 -5.49
CA LEU A 120 -16.39 3.21 -6.81
C LEU A 120 -16.46 2.20 -7.96
N PHE A 121 -15.82 1.04 -7.83
CA PHE A 121 -15.91 -0.01 -8.85
C PHE A 121 -17.32 -0.59 -8.97
N LYS A 122 -18.03 -0.79 -7.85
CA LYS A 122 -19.43 -1.27 -7.88
C LYS A 122 -20.37 -0.24 -8.52
N GLU A 123 -20.17 1.05 -8.24
CA GLU A 123 -20.95 2.12 -8.85
C GLU A 123 -20.78 2.13 -10.38
N MET A 124 -19.55 1.96 -10.89
CA MET A 124 -19.30 1.81 -12.34
C MET A 124 -19.99 0.60 -12.96
N GLU A 125 -19.94 -0.58 -12.31
CA GLU A 125 -20.61 -1.78 -12.82
C GLU A 125 -22.13 -1.60 -12.89
N THR A 126 -22.71 -0.86 -11.93
CA THR A 126 -24.16 -0.60 -11.89
C THR A 126 -24.60 0.39 -12.98
N GLU A 127 -23.77 1.39 -13.29
CA GLU A 127 -24.02 2.33 -14.40
C GLU A 127 -23.92 1.63 -15.77
N GLU A 128 -22.94 0.74 -15.95
CA GLU A 128 -22.79 -0.05 -17.19
C GLU A 128 -23.99 -1.00 -17.42
N GLU A 129 -24.54 -1.61 -16.37
CA GLU A 129 -25.73 -2.48 -16.47
C GLU A 129 -27.03 -1.71 -16.77
N GLN A 130 -27.11 -0.42 -16.46
CA GLN A 130 -28.29 0.43 -16.71
C GLN A 130 -28.29 1.07 -18.11
N GLU A 131 -27.13 1.11 -18.79
CA GLU A 131 -27.01 1.62 -20.17
C GLU A 131 -27.20 0.55 -21.26
N ILE A 132 -27.44 -0.72 -20.88
CA ILE A 132 -27.75 -1.85 -21.78
C ILE A 132 -29.26 -2.10 -21.81
#